data_AF-A0A1G1MNG4-F1
#
_entry.id   AF-A0A1G1MNG4-F1
#
_cell.length_a   1.000
_cell.length_b   1.000
_cell.length_c   1.000
_cell.angle_alpha   90.00
_cell.angle_beta   90.00
_cell.angle_gamma   90.00
#
_symmetry.space_group_name_H-M   'P 1'
#
loop_
_entity.id
_entity.type
_entity.pdbx_description
1 polymer ?
#
loop_
_entity_poly.entity_id
_entity_poly.type
_entity_poly.pdbx_seq_one_letter_code
_entity_poly.pdbx_strand_id
1 'polypeptide(L)'
;MTTELEIRDARHSSLDYELQRQQGAPLLQGFFEFWGHPRRFSRPHVLGDCSLFDLHITAYVQEWGPCGPPPHPGIFKRFFPTILTRLLGARNRLTLFVQPTDRDSFDELNVIETLLVPRRLPYILFSKTGPRGDFSGLPIRPNVGYLIFEWSTTLVDDIAERWFLSPMLSIEGYISRESALATISGLHFQEDTEERVRELLRNIEMGFKVWPDNNGLFVLTDKLDLGGLRERLQIADLNRMLQEAIPRPPA
;
A
#
# COMPACT_ATOMS: atom_id res chain seq x y z
N MET A 1 -25.94 10.91 2.33
CA MET A 1 -24.50 10.81 2.63
C MET A 1 -23.75 11.47 1.49
N THR A 2 -22.74 12.29 1.78
CA THR A 2 -21.87 12.90 0.78
C THR A 2 -20.78 11.89 0.41
N THR A 3 -20.55 11.71 -0.89
CA THR A 3 -19.41 10.92 -1.37
C THR A 3 -18.25 11.84 -1.67
N GLU A 4 -17.16 11.62 -0.96
CA GLU A 4 -15.91 12.35 -1.14
C GLU A 4 -14.71 11.48 -0.77
N LEU A 5 -13.55 11.82 -1.30
CA LEU A 5 -12.28 11.34 -0.78
C LEU A 5 -11.97 12.13 0.50
N GLU A 6 -11.95 11.43 1.62
CA GLU A 6 -11.53 11.98 2.90
C GLU A 6 -10.03 11.72 3.11
N ILE A 7 -9.31 12.72 3.65
CA ILE A 7 -7.91 12.58 4.06
C ILE A 7 -7.81 12.94 5.54
N ARG A 8 -7.51 11.95 6.37
CA ARG A 8 -7.33 12.10 7.83
C ARG A 8 -5.86 12.06 8.18
N ASP A 9 -5.44 12.92 9.10
CA ASP A 9 -4.14 12.80 9.74
C ASP A 9 -4.17 11.62 10.72
N ALA A 10 -3.31 10.64 10.47
CA ALA A 10 -3.23 9.39 11.22
C ALA A 10 -2.03 9.34 12.17
N ARG A 11 -1.31 10.46 12.39
CA ARG A 11 -0.12 10.49 13.27
C ARG A 11 -0.44 10.05 14.69
N HIS A 12 -1.51 10.60 15.27
CA HIS A 12 -1.90 10.28 16.65
C HIS A 12 -2.29 8.82 16.82
N SER A 13 -3.07 8.26 15.89
CA SER A 13 -3.44 6.86 15.97
C SER A 13 -2.26 5.94 15.69
N SER A 14 -1.32 6.31 14.82
CA SER A 14 -0.26 5.42 14.35
C SER A 14 1.03 5.44 15.19
N LEU A 15 1.31 6.55 15.89
CA LEU A 15 2.53 6.74 16.69
C LEU A 15 2.28 6.68 18.21
N ASP A 16 1.03 6.53 18.65
CA ASP A 16 0.70 6.30 20.05
C ASP A 16 0.75 4.80 20.39
N TYR A 17 1.92 4.37 20.87
CA TYR A 17 2.18 2.96 21.14
C TYR A 17 1.43 2.41 22.34
N GLU A 18 1.05 3.27 23.29
CA GLU A 18 0.25 2.86 24.44
C GLU A 18 -1.19 2.62 24.03
N LEU A 19 -1.78 3.54 23.25
CA LEU A 19 -3.10 3.38 22.65
C LEU A 19 -3.19 2.12 21.79
N GLN A 20 -2.20 1.91 20.91
CA GLN A 20 -2.14 0.75 20.03
C GLN A 20 -1.99 -0.57 20.80
N ARG A 21 -1.16 -0.61 21.84
CA ARG A 21 -1.03 -1.79 22.72
C ARG A 21 -2.34 -2.11 23.43
N GLN A 22 -3.10 -1.11 23.87
CA GLN A 22 -4.40 -1.29 24.52
C GLN A 22 -5.47 -1.79 23.55
N GLN A 23 -5.43 -1.35 22.30
CA GLN A 23 -6.41 -1.69 21.26
C GLN A 23 -6.09 -3.00 20.53
N GLY A 24 -4.93 -3.61 20.78
CA GLY A 24 -4.46 -4.78 20.04
C GLY A 24 -4.26 -4.51 18.54
N ALA A 25 -4.20 -3.25 18.16
CA ALA A 25 -4.04 -2.83 16.78
C ALA A 25 -2.53 -2.86 16.39
N PRO A 26 -2.21 -3.22 15.14
CA PRO A 26 -0.82 -3.24 14.70
C PRO A 26 -0.26 -1.80 14.64
N LEU A 27 0.84 -1.58 15.37
CA LEU A 27 1.64 -0.35 15.33
C LEU A 27 2.03 -0.04 13.87
N LEU A 28 1.72 1.17 13.38
CA LEU A 28 1.91 1.58 11.96
C LEU A 28 1.30 0.59 10.95
N GLN A 29 -0.04 0.44 10.89
CA GLN A 29 -0.86 -0.33 9.90
C GLN A 29 -0.15 -1.30 8.93
N GLY A 30 0.75 -2.15 9.42
CA GLY A 30 1.57 -3.00 8.57
C GLY A 30 2.35 -2.30 7.44
N PHE A 31 2.79 -1.07 7.60
CA PHE A 31 3.52 -0.38 6.54
C PHE A 31 5.01 -0.81 6.52
N PHE A 32 5.58 -1.09 5.34
CA PHE A 32 6.93 -1.64 5.18
C PHE A 32 7.12 -3.02 5.82
N GLU A 33 6.12 -3.89 5.68
CA GLU A 33 6.18 -5.27 6.18
C GLU A 33 7.12 -6.11 5.32
N PHE A 34 8.42 -5.92 5.46
CA PHE A 34 9.38 -6.91 4.99
C PHE A 34 9.38 -8.07 5.99
N TRP A 35 8.66 -9.12 5.62
CA TRP A 35 8.57 -10.36 6.38
C TRP A 35 9.97 -10.91 6.70
N GLY A 36 10.16 -11.33 7.96
CA GLY A 36 11.40 -11.94 8.44
C GLY A 36 11.87 -11.41 9.79
N HIS A 37 11.38 -10.23 10.22
CA HIS A 37 11.78 -9.60 11.47
C HIS A 37 10.56 -9.18 12.32
N PRO A 38 10.54 -9.46 13.64
CA PRO A 38 9.53 -8.92 14.54
C PRO A 38 9.56 -7.39 14.55
N ARG A 39 8.38 -6.75 14.57
CA ARG A 39 8.25 -5.31 14.77
C ARG A 39 8.76 -4.89 16.14
N ARG A 40 9.66 -3.91 16.16
CA ARG A 40 10.31 -3.40 17.39
C ARG A 40 10.14 -1.89 17.56
N PHE A 41 8.96 -1.39 17.22
CA PHE A 41 8.65 0.03 17.40
C PHE A 41 8.61 0.42 18.88
N SER A 42 9.45 1.38 19.24
CA SER A 42 9.65 1.85 20.62
C SER A 42 10.07 3.32 20.72
N ARG A 43 10.35 3.99 19.59
CA ARG A 43 10.86 5.35 19.48
C ARG A 43 10.00 6.19 18.52
N PRO A 44 8.80 6.60 18.93
CA PRO A 44 7.88 7.31 18.04
C PRO A 44 8.44 8.66 17.56
N HIS A 45 9.31 9.31 18.34
CA HIS A 45 9.99 10.55 17.97
C HIS A 45 10.83 10.43 16.69
N VAL A 46 11.32 9.23 16.35
CA VAL A 46 12.07 8.97 15.13
C VAL A 46 11.23 9.19 13.88
N LEU A 47 9.90 9.18 13.98
CA LEU A 47 8.93 9.46 12.92
C LEU A 47 8.09 10.72 13.20
N GLY A 48 8.48 11.53 14.19
CA GLY A 48 7.65 12.64 14.69
C GLY A 48 7.41 13.78 13.69
N ASP A 49 8.30 13.96 12.72
CA ASP A 49 8.16 14.93 11.63
C ASP A 49 7.57 14.31 10.34
N CYS A 50 7.26 13.01 10.34
CA CYS A 50 6.58 12.37 9.23
C CYS A 50 5.10 12.71 9.25
N SER A 51 4.52 12.84 8.07
CA SER A 51 3.09 12.90 7.85
C SER A 51 2.54 11.49 7.56
N LEU A 52 1.50 11.10 8.29
CA LEU A 52 0.76 9.86 8.10
C LEU A 52 -0.67 10.21 7.74
N PHE A 53 -1.15 9.72 6.61
CA PHE A 53 -2.48 10.04 6.10
C PHE A 53 -3.28 8.78 5.83
N ASP A 54 -4.52 8.79 6.28
CA ASP A 54 -5.52 7.81 5.89
C ASP A 54 -6.45 8.42 4.85
N LEU A 55 -6.43 7.87 3.64
CA LEU A 55 -7.23 8.28 2.50
C LEU A 55 -8.29 7.23 2.25
N HIS A 56 -9.57 7.58 2.37
CA HIS A 56 -10.66 6.64 2.09
C HIS A 56 -11.81 7.37 1.40
N ILE A 57 -12.62 6.63 0.67
CA ILE A 57 -13.83 7.19 0.06
C ILE A 57 -15.01 6.92 0.98
N THR A 58 -15.74 7.97 1.34
CA THR A 58 -16.84 7.93 2.31
C THR A 58 -18.13 7.27 1.78
N ALA A 59 -18.06 6.60 0.63
CA ALA A 59 -19.22 6.08 -0.08
C ALA A 59 -19.23 4.55 -0.15
N TYR A 60 -20.39 3.98 0.18
CA TYR A 60 -20.69 2.56 0.07
C TYR A 60 -19.76 1.63 0.88
N VAL A 61 -19.84 1.73 2.21
CA VAL A 61 -19.67 0.54 3.05
C VAL A 61 -21.01 -0.19 3.03
N GLN A 62 -21.25 -1.07 2.05
CA GLN A 62 -22.33 -2.04 2.24
C GLN A 62 -21.89 -2.95 3.38
N GLU A 63 -22.55 -2.83 4.53
CA GLU A 63 -22.38 -3.75 5.66
C GLU A 63 -22.62 -5.20 5.17
N TRP A 64 -21.70 -6.08 5.51
CA TRP A 64 -21.69 -7.45 5.01
C TRP A 64 -22.80 -8.24 5.69
N GLY A 65 -23.77 -8.71 4.90
CA GLY A 65 -24.63 -9.82 5.30
C GLY A 65 -23.88 -11.16 5.16
N PRO A 66 -24.17 -12.18 5.97
CA PRO A 66 -23.40 -13.44 6.01
C PRO A 66 -23.45 -14.31 4.74
N CYS A 67 -24.24 -13.96 3.72
CA CYS A 67 -24.52 -14.85 2.58
C CYS A 67 -24.45 -14.17 1.19
N GLY A 68 -23.81 -13.01 1.05
CA GLY A 68 -23.66 -12.32 -0.26
C GLY A 68 -22.35 -12.66 -0.99
N PRO A 69 -22.29 -12.54 -2.34
CA PRO A 69 -21.01 -12.51 -3.05
C PRO A 69 -20.15 -11.34 -2.52
N PRO A 70 -18.80 -11.41 -2.62
CA PRO A 70 -17.94 -10.34 -2.15
C PRO A 70 -18.36 -9.02 -2.80
N PRO A 71 -18.38 -7.90 -2.06
CA PRO A 71 -18.79 -6.62 -2.62
C PRO A 71 -17.94 -6.31 -3.86
N HIS A 72 -18.54 -5.67 -4.85
CA HIS A 72 -17.76 -4.99 -5.89
C HIS A 72 -16.68 -4.17 -5.16
N PRO A 73 -15.41 -4.14 -5.61
CA PRO A 73 -14.26 -3.47 -4.95
C PRO A 73 -14.37 -1.93 -4.87
N GLY A 74 -15.58 -1.46 -4.66
CA GLY A 74 -15.99 -0.10 -4.42
C GLY A 74 -15.85 0.78 -5.64
N ILE A 75 -16.20 2.03 -5.38
CA ILE A 75 -15.77 3.16 -6.18
C ILE A 75 -14.25 3.37 -6.04
N PHE A 76 -13.62 2.92 -4.95
CA PHE A 76 -12.19 3.07 -4.72
C PHE A 76 -11.33 2.39 -5.79
N LYS A 77 -11.57 1.11 -6.13
CA LYS A 77 -10.84 0.45 -7.23
C LYS A 77 -10.89 1.23 -8.54
N ARG A 78 -12.05 1.81 -8.88
CA ARG A 78 -12.23 2.60 -10.11
C ARG A 78 -11.38 3.87 -10.10
N PHE A 79 -11.22 4.49 -8.95
CA PHE A 79 -10.49 5.75 -8.80
C PHE A 79 -9.02 5.57 -8.41
N PHE A 80 -8.63 4.38 -7.96
CA PHE A 80 -7.26 4.08 -7.55
C PHE A 80 -6.21 4.47 -8.60
N PRO A 81 -6.37 4.15 -9.90
CA PRO A 81 -5.38 4.57 -10.90
C PRO A 81 -5.23 6.08 -11.02
N THR A 82 -6.34 6.82 -10.91
CA THR A 82 -6.33 8.29 -10.92
C THR A 82 -5.65 8.85 -9.68
N ILE A 83 -5.97 8.32 -8.50
CA ILE A 83 -5.35 8.71 -7.22
C ILE A 83 -3.85 8.45 -7.29
N LEU A 84 -3.45 7.24 -7.67
CA LEU A 84 -2.05 6.84 -7.74
C LEU A 84 -1.26 7.66 -8.77
N THR A 85 -1.84 7.94 -9.94
CA THR A 85 -1.20 8.79 -10.97
C THR A 85 -0.95 10.20 -10.44
N ARG A 86 -1.90 10.77 -9.70
CA ARG A 86 -1.76 12.10 -9.08
C ARG A 86 -0.69 12.09 -7.98
N LEU A 87 -0.68 11.08 -7.11
CA LEU A 87 0.36 10.90 -6.09
C LEU A 87 1.75 10.79 -6.73
N LEU A 88 1.89 9.89 -7.70
CA LEU A 88 3.12 9.63 -8.44
C LEU A 88 3.70 10.90 -9.06
N GLY A 89 2.90 11.67 -9.79
CA GLY A 89 3.36 12.85 -10.54
C GLY A 89 4.28 12.51 -11.72
N ALA A 90 4.70 13.54 -12.47
CA ALA A 90 5.23 13.36 -13.83
C ALA A 90 6.66 12.77 -13.93
N ARG A 91 7.44 12.77 -12.85
CA ARG A 91 8.89 12.43 -12.89
C ARG A 91 9.29 11.28 -11.97
N ASN A 92 8.32 10.67 -11.30
CA ASN A 92 8.61 9.64 -10.33
C ASN A 92 8.36 8.25 -10.92
N ARG A 93 9.06 7.29 -10.34
CA ARG A 93 8.92 5.87 -10.53
C ARG A 93 8.01 5.30 -9.47
N LEU A 94 7.32 4.23 -9.83
CA LEU A 94 6.53 3.43 -8.92
C LEU A 94 7.25 2.10 -8.72
N THR A 95 7.58 1.77 -7.47
CA THR A 95 7.99 0.42 -7.09
C THR A 95 6.84 -0.21 -6.32
N LEU A 96 6.42 -1.41 -6.70
CA LEU A 96 5.35 -2.13 -6.03
C LEU A 96 5.93 -3.32 -5.28
N PHE A 97 5.31 -3.59 -4.15
CA PHE A 97 5.51 -4.79 -3.38
C PHE A 97 4.14 -5.44 -3.19
N VAL A 98 3.90 -6.52 -3.93
CA VAL A 98 2.67 -7.28 -3.86
C VAL A 98 2.93 -8.53 -3.03
N GLN A 99 2.13 -8.70 -1.98
CA GLN A 99 2.28 -9.77 -1.01
C GLN A 99 1.01 -10.62 -1.00
N PRO A 100 1.13 -11.96 -1.09
CA PRO A 100 -0.01 -12.80 -0.81
C PRO A 100 -0.26 -12.87 0.70
N THR A 101 -1.51 -12.67 1.11
CA THR A 101 -1.97 -12.88 2.50
C THR A 101 -2.45 -14.32 2.72
N ASP A 102 -2.60 -15.10 1.65
CA ASP A 102 -2.71 -16.56 1.68
C ASP A 102 -1.56 -17.22 0.88
N ARG A 103 -1.59 -18.52 0.60
CA ARG A 103 -0.48 -19.22 -0.09
C ARG A 103 -0.62 -19.40 -1.58
N ASP A 104 -1.82 -19.23 -2.11
CA ASP A 104 -2.18 -19.64 -3.47
C ASP A 104 -2.71 -18.46 -4.31
N SER A 105 -2.86 -17.28 -3.70
CA SER A 105 -3.42 -16.07 -4.32
C SER A 105 -2.46 -15.29 -5.20
N PHE A 106 -1.14 -15.56 -5.12
CA PHE A 106 -0.13 -14.89 -5.93
C PHE A 106 0.93 -15.88 -6.40
N ASP A 107 1.19 -15.86 -7.71
CA ASP A 107 2.28 -16.62 -8.33
C ASP A 107 3.34 -15.63 -8.83
N GLU A 108 4.38 -15.45 -8.02
CA GLU A 108 5.46 -14.51 -8.32
C GLU A 108 6.17 -14.86 -9.63
N LEU A 109 6.37 -16.16 -9.90
CA LEU A 109 7.07 -16.64 -11.11
C LEU A 109 6.25 -16.35 -12.36
N ASN A 110 4.94 -16.64 -12.32
CA ASN A 110 4.05 -16.29 -13.42
C ASN A 110 4.05 -14.77 -13.70
N VAL A 111 4.05 -13.92 -12.66
CA VAL A 111 4.16 -12.47 -12.83
C VAL A 111 5.50 -12.08 -13.46
N ILE A 112 6.61 -12.68 -13.02
CA ILE A 112 7.94 -12.43 -13.60
C ILE A 112 7.96 -12.81 -15.08
N GLU A 113 7.55 -14.02 -15.42
CA GLU A 113 7.66 -14.60 -16.76
C GLU A 113 6.71 -13.96 -17.76
N THR A 114 5.48 -13.66 -17.35
CA THR A 114 4.44 -13.14 -18.28
C THR A 114 4.42 -11.62 -18.37
N LEU A 115 4.98 -10.91 -17.39
CA LEU A 115 4.82 -9.47 -17.28
C LEU A 115 6.14 -8.72 -17.12
N LEU A 116 6.95 -9.05 -16.12
CA LEU A 116 8.14 -8.26 -15.80
C LEU A 116 9.26 -8.46 -16.83
N VAL A 117 9.59 -9.71 -17.15
CA VAL A 117 10.63 -10.06 -18.13
C VAL A 117 10.28 -9.56 -19.54
N PRO A 118 9.08 -9.82 -20.10
CA PRO A 118 8.73 -9.36 -21.45
C PRO A 118 8.78 -7.84 -21.59
N ARG A 119 8.47 -7.10 -20.52
CA ARG A 119 8.48 -5.62 -20.51
C ARG A 119 9.81 -5.03 -20.02
N ARG A 120 10.80 -5.86 -19.67
CA ARG A 120 12.10 -5.45 -19.13
C ARG A 120 11.98 -4.57 -17.88
N LEU A 121 11.00 -4.86 -17.03
CA LEU A 121 10.78 -4.15 -15.76
C LEU A 121 11.75 -4.68 -14.70
N PRO A 122 12.54 -3.82 -14.02
CA PRO A 122 13.40 -4.23 -12.91
C PRO A 122 12.62 -4.86 -11.76
N TYR A 123 13.17 -5.93 -11.17
CA TYR A 123 12.56 -6.61 -10.03
C TYR A 123 13.59 -7.29 -9.13
N ILE A 124 13.17 -7.59 -7.92
CA ILE A 124 13.87 -8.41 -6.93
C ILE A 124 12.88 -9.43 -6.38
N LEU A 125 13.31 -10.69 -6.31
CA LEU A 125 12.58 -11.77 -5.66
C LEU A 125 13.37 -12.23 -4.43
N PHE A 126 12.88 -11.91 -3.24
CA PHE A 126 13.48 -12.42 -2.00
C PHE A 126 12.92 -13.80 -1.68
N SER A 127 13.79 -14.75 -1.35
CA SER A 127 13.33 -16.05 -0.85
C SER A 127 12.73 -15.90 0.55
N LYS A 128 11.61 -16.59 0.82
CA LYS A 128 11.02 -16.71 2.18
C LYS A 128 11.90 -17.51 3.15
N THR A 129 13.01 -18.09 2.71
CA THR A 129 13.96 -18.84 3.55
C THR A 129 14.83 -17.90 4.39
N GLY A 130 14.22 -17.16 5.32
CA GLY A 130 14.95 -16.47 6.38
C GLY A 130 15.46 -17.44 7.47
N PRO A 131 16.45 -17.04 8.29
CA PRO A 131 17.03 -17.87 9.37
C PRO A 131 16.07 -18.16 10.54
N ARG A 132 14.90 -17.51 10.58
CA ARG A 132 13.79 -17.85 11.48
C ARG A 132 12.65 -18.35 10.61
N GLY A 133 12.37 -19.64 10.72
CA GLY A 133 11.30 -20.30 9.99
C GLY A 133 9.96 -19.57 10.14
N ASP A 134 9.12 -19.78 9.14
CA ASP A 134 7.80 -19.19 8.97
C ASP A 134 7.00 -19.11 10.29
N PHE A 135 6.65 -17.90 10.73
CA PHE A 135 5.79 -17.68 11.90
C PHE A 135 4.31 -17.94 11.59
N SER A 136 3.95 -18.22 10.33
CA SER A 136 2.58 -18.47 9.93
C SER A 136 2.10 -19.91 10.16
N GLY A 137 2.99 -20.85 10.50
CA GLY A 137 2.64 -22.28 10.66
C GLY A 137 2.21 -22.95 9.36
N LEU A 138 2.39 -22.27 8.24
CA LEU A 138 2.00 -22.71 6.91
C LEU A 138 3.26 -23.29 6.20
N PRO A 139 3.30 -24.56 5.74
CA PRO A 139 4.32 -25.04 4.80
C PRO A 139 4.73 -24.03 3.69
N ILE A 140 5.99 -23.60 3.69
CA ILE A 140 6.57 -22.76 2.63
C ILE A 140 6.59 -23.58 1.34
N ARG A 141 5.87 -23.13 0.30
CA ARG A 141 6.09 -23.67 -1.06
C ARG A 141 7.53 -23.32 -1.46
N PRO A 142 8.37 -24.28 -1.89
CA PRO A 142 9.66 -23.94 -2.47
C PRO A 142 9.41 -22.99 -3.64
N ASN A 143 10.12 -21.86 -3.67
CA ASN A 143 10.04 -20.79 -4.68
C ASN A 143 8.94 -19.72 -4.51
N VAL A 144 8.20 -19.68 -3.40
CA VAL A 144 7.38 -18.49 -3.08
C VAL A 144 8.27 -17.45 -2.40
N GLY A 145 8.37 -16.27 -3.01
CA GLY A 145 9.23 -15.18 -2.56
C GLY A 145 8.47 -13.88 -2.33
N TYR A 146 9.15 -12.86 -1.83
CA TYR A 146 8.64 -11.49 -1.81
C TYR A 146 9.07 -10.80 -3.10
N LEU A 147 8.12 -10.56 -3.99
CA LEU A 147 8.36 -9.94 -5.27
C LEU A 147 8.19 -8.41 -5.17
N ILE A 148 9.28 -7.70 -5.42
CA ILE A 148 9.33 -6.23 -5.44
C ILE A 148 9.82 -5.79 -6.81
N PHE A 149 9.11 -4.88 -7.47
CA PHE A 149 9.40 -4.54 -8.86
C PHE A 149 9.01 -3.11 -9.20
N GLU A 150 9.72 -2.54 -10.17
CA GLU A 150 9.33 -1.27 -10.77
C GLU A 150 8.15 -1.49 -11.71
N TRP A 151 7.19 -0.58 -11.63
CA TRP A 151 6.00 -0.57 -12.47
C TRP A 151 6.02 0.59 -13.44
N SER A 152 5.58 0.34 -14.67
CA SER A 152 5.44 1.39 -15.66
C SER A 152 4.29 2.32 -15.27
N THR A 153 4.56 3.62 -15.26
CA THR A 153 3.56 4.66 -14.98
C THR A 153 2.44 4.66 -16.02
N THR A 154 2.72 4.17 -17.24
CA THR A 154 1.75 4.01 -18.33
C THR A 154 0.81 2.81 -18.16
N LEU A 155 1.05 1.96 -17.16
CA LEU A 155 0.29 0.74 -16.88
C LEU A 155 -0.37 0.80 -15.51
N VAL A 156 -0.51 1.99 -14.92
CA VAL A 156 -1.10 2.15 -13.58
C VAL A 156 -2.55 1.64 -13.53
N ASP A 157 -3.29 1.77 -14.64
CA ASP A 157 -4.66 1.26 -14.76
C ASP A 157 -4.72 -0.27 -14.58
N ASP A 158 -3.73 -1.01 -15.10
CA ASP A 158 -3.64 -2.48 -15.00
C ASP A 158 -3.51 -2.98 -13.55
N ILE A 159 -3.02 -2.15 -12.62
CA ILE A 159 -2.80 -2.55 -11.21
C ILE A 159 -4.14 -2.94 -10.58
N ALA A 160 -5.15 -2.09 -10.75
CA ALA A 160 -6.48 -2.31 -10.21
C ALA A 160 -7.10 -3.57 -10.82
N GLU A 161 -6.99 -3.74 -12.14
CA GLU A 161 -7.57 -4.90 -12.83
C GLU A 161 -6.93 -6.22 -12.38
N ARG A 162 -5.62 -6.21 -12.11
CA ARG A 162 -4.86 -7.43 -11.80
C ARG A 162 -4.94 -7.84 -10.33
N TRP A 163 -4.84 -6.90 -9.40
CA TRP A 163 -4.59 -7.25 -7.99
C TRP A 163 -5.68 -6.83 -7.02
N PHE A 164 -6.56 -5.88 -7.37
CA PHE A 164 -7.71 -5.50 -6.52
C PHE A 164 -8.89 -6.49 -6.59
N LEU A 165 -8.74 -7.62 -7.29
CA LEU A 165 -9.76 -8.68 -7.38
C LEU A 165 -9.63 -9.73 -6.27
N SER A 166 -8.51 -9.75 -5.56
CA SER A 166 -8.26 -10.75 -4.52
C SER A 166 -8.17 -10.04 -3.16
N PRO A 167 -9.07 -10.30 -2.20
CA PRO A 167 -8.90 -9.85 -0.82
C PRO A 167 -7.68 -10.51 -0.15
N MET A 168 -7.03 -11.43 -0.85
CA MET A 168 -5.88 -12.19 -0.38
C MET A 168 -4.54 -11.58 -0.82
N LEU A 169 -4.53 -10.36 -1.36
CA LEU A 169 -3.32 -9.64 -1.73
C LEU A 169 -3.20 -8.33 -0.93
N SER A 170 -2.03 -8.12 -0.35
CA SER A 170 -1.61 -6.84 0.22
C SER A 170 -0.73 -6.12 -0.81
N ILE A 171 -1.01 -4.84 -1.05
CA ILE A 171 -0.27 -4.01 -2.00
C ILE A 171 0.36 -2.86 -1.24
N GLU A 172 1.68 -2.84 -1.21
CA GLU A 172 2.48 -1.69 -0.85
C GLU A 172 3.09 -1.07 -2.12
N GLY A 173 3.26 0.25 -2.11
CA GLY A 173 3.93 0.95 -3.19
C GLY A 173 4.81 2.07 -2.69
N TYR A 174 5.89 2.31 -3.42
CA TYR A 174 6.90 3.30 -3.12
C TYR A 174 7.08 4.18 -4.34
N ILE A 175 6.87 5.48 -4.14
CA ILE A 175 7.02 6.50 -5.17
C ILE A 175 8.35 7.19 -4.92
N SER A 176 9.23 7.22 -5.93
CA SER A 176 10.59 7.76 -5.80
C SER A 176 11.06 8.36 -7.12
N ARG A 177 12.01 9.30 -7.09
CA ARG A 177 12.60 9.86 -8.33
C ARG A 177 13.51 8.86 -9.04
N GLU A 178 14.26 8.10 -8.24
CA GLU A 178 15.19 7.08 -8.68
C GLU A 178 14.68 5.68 -8.32
N SER A 179 15.38 4.64 -8.77
CA SER A 179 15.05 3.26 -8.40
C SER A 179 15.17 3.08 -6.89
N ALA A 180 14.09 2.63 -6.24
CA ALA A 180 14.11 2.32 -4.81
C ALA A 180 14.54 0.86 -4.52
N LEU A 181 14.72 0.03 -5.55
CA LEU A 181 14.95 -1.41 -5.41
C LEU A 181 16.21 -1.73 -4.59
N ALA A 182 17.31 -1.02 -4.84
CA ALA A 182 18.57 -1.24 -4.12
C ALA A 182 18.43 -0.92 -2.63
N THR A 183 17.82 0.22 -2.31
CA THR A 183 17.55 0.63 -0.93
C THR A 183 16.65 -0.38 -0.24
N ILE A 184 15.54 -0.75 -0.87
CA ILE A 184 14.59 -1.74 -0.35
C ILE A 184 15.30 -3.07 -0.08
N SER A 185 16.16 -3.53 -0.99
CA SER A 185 16.95 -4.75 -0.80
C SER A 185 17.92 -4.69 0.36
N GLY A 186 18.59 -3.56 0.55
CA GLY A 186 19.50 -3.37 1.69
C GLY A 186 18.76 -3.34 3.02
N LEU A 187 17.54 -2.80 3.03
CA LEU A 187 16.69 -2.72 4.21
C LEU A 187 15.96 -4.03 4.51
N HIS A 188 15.68 -4.89 3.52
CA HIS A 188 14.89 -6.12 3.67
C HIS A 188 15.39 -7.02 4.82
N PHE A 189 16.71 -7.14 4.98
CA PHE A 189 17.36 -7.99 5.98
C PHE A 189 17.59 -7.33 7.35
N GLN A 190 17.08 -6.11 7.54
CA GLN A 190 17.21 -5.37 8.80
C GLN A 190 15.96 -5.54 9.68
N GLU A 191 16.12 -5.32 10.98
CA GLU A 191 15.00 -5.33 11.93
C GLU A 191 13.96 -4.26 11.60
N ASP A 192 12.67 -4.57 11.79
CA ASP A 192 11.58 -3.65 11.48
C ASP A 192 11.41 -2.60 12.61
N THR A 193 12.17 -1.50 12.49
CA THR A 193 12.21 -0.37 13.44
C THR A 193 11.89 0.97 12.77
N GLU A 194 11.63 2.00 13.58
CA GLU A 194 11.38 3.35 13.08
C GLU A 194 12.56 3.93 12.29
N GLU A 195 13.79 3.61 12.68
CA GLU A 195 15.00 4.05 11.98
C GLU A 195 15.09 3.45 10.57
N ARG A 196 14.65 2.20 10.39
CA ARG A 196 14.57 1.57 9.06
C ARG A 196 13.54 2.26 8.18
N VAL A 197 12.36 2.54 8.76
CA VAL A 197 11.30 3.30 8.08
C VAL A 197 11.83 4.67 7.66
N ARG A 198 12.52 5.36 8.57
CA ARG A 198 13.16 6.64 8.29
C ARG A 198 14.18 6.55 7.15
N GLU A 199 15.03 5.51 7.16
CA GLU A 199 16.02 5.30 6.12
C GLU A 199 15.38 5.08 4.74
N LEU A 200 14.28 4.33 4.69
CA LEU A 200 13.52 4.17 3.45
C LEU A 200 12.93 5.50 2.98
N LEU A 201 12.33 6.26 3.91
CA LEU A 201 11.79 7.58 3.61
C LEU A 201 12.83 8.55 3.05
N ARG A 202 14.11 8.47 3.44
CA ARG A 202 15.17 9.29 2.81
C ARG A 202 15.30 9.07 1.30
N ASN A 203 14.94 7.88 0.82
CA ASN A 203 15.14 7.44 -0.57
C ASN A 203 13.86 7.48 -1.41
N ILE A 204 12.69 7.60 -0.78
CA ILE A 204 11.39 7.63 -1.47
C ILE A 204 10.67 8.96 -1.22
N GLU A 205 9.86 9.41 -2.18
CA GLU A 205 9.00 10.59 -2.00
C GLU A 205 7.85 10.28 -1.04
N MET A 206 7.26 9.09 -1.19
CA MET A 206 6.18 8.60 -0.34
C MET A 206 6.08 7.08 -0.47
N GLY A 207 5.64 6.43 0.60
CA GLY A 207 5.08 5.09 0.50
C GLY A 207 3.55 5.18 0.54
N PHE A 208 2.90 4.12 0.10
CA PHE A 208 1.50 3.85 0.38
C PHE A 208 1.24 2.35 0.61
N LYS A 209 0.17 2.04 1.33
CA LYS A 209 -0.39 0.68 1.47
C LYS A 209 -1.88 0.74 1.20
N VAL A 210 -2.38 -0.18 0.38
CA VAL A 210 -3.81 -0.34 0.14
C VAL A 210 -4.45 -1.02 1.36
N TRP A 211 -5.59 -0.50 1.82
CA TRP A 211 -6.32 -1.11 2.92
C TRP A 211 -6.82 -2.52 2.54
N PRO A 212 -6.90 -3.48 3.50
CA PRO A 212 -7.34 -4.85 3.21
C PRO A 212 -8.75 -4.96 2.62
N ASP A 213 -9.63 -4.00 2.92
CA ASP A 213 -10.99 -3.93 2.38
C ASP A 213 -11.05 -3.25 1.00
N ASN A 214 -9.89 -2.82 0.46
CA ASN A 214 -9.73 -2.11 -0.80
C ASN A 214 -10.54 -0.80 -0.89
N ASN A 215 -10.78 -0.11 0.23
CA ASN A 215 -11.53 1.16 0.24
C ASN A 215 -10.68 2.41 0.53
N GLY A 216 -9.38 2.24 0.69
CA GLY A 216 -8.49 3.36 0.99
C GLY A 216 -7.02 3.08 0.78
N LEU A 217 -6.23 4.13 1.00
CA LEU A 217 -4.76 4.10 1.09
C LEU A 217 -4.33 4.67 2.42
N PHE A 218 -3.41 3.98 3.05
CA PHE A 218 -2.56 4.58 4.06
C PHE A 218 -1.32 5.14 3.37
N VAL A 219 -0.99 6.41 3.60
CA VAL A 219 0.14 7.12 2.98
C VAL A 219 1.11 7.60 4.06
N LEU A 220 2.40 7.42 3.82
CA LEU A 220 3.47 7.88 4.71
C LEU A 220 4.53 8.66 3.91
N THR A 221 4.88 9.84 4.40
CA THR A 221 5.88 10.72 3.78
C THR A 221 6.43 11.71 4.80
N ASP A 222 7.67 12.14 4.65
CA ASP A 222 8.29 13.26 5.37
C ASP A 222 8.50 14.51 4.48
N LYS A 223 7.96 14.49 3.25
CA LYS A 223 8.16 15.54 2.23
C LYS A 223 6.92 16.35 1.92
N LEU A 224 5.74 15.83 2.25
CA LEU A 224 4.46 16.50 2.03
C LEU A 224 3.70 16.62 3.34
N ASP A 225 3.16 17.80 3.58
CA ASP A 225 2.14 18.02 4.60
C ASP A 225 0.74 17.78 4.02
N LEU A 226 -0.30 17.99 4.84
CA LEU A 226 -1.68 17.80 4.41
C LEU A 226 -2.08 18.72 3.25
N GLY A 227 -1.56 19.94 3.22
CA GLY A 227 -1.82 20.92 2.16
C GLY A 227 -1.23 20.46 0.83
N GLY A 228 0.04 20.08 0.84
CA GLY A 228 0.75 19.54 -0.32
C GLY A 228 0.12 18.26 -0.85
N LEU A 229 -0.32 17.35 0.02
CA LEU A 229 -1.02 16.14 -0.40
C LEU A 229 -2.37 16.46 -1.08
N ARG A 230 -3.17 17.37 -0.51
CA ARG A 230 -4.44 17.81 -1.09
C ARG A 230 -4.28 18.49 -2.45
N GLU A 231 -3.24 19.31 -2.58
CA GLU A 231 -2.88 19.95 -3.85
C GLU A 231 -2.45 18.91 -4.88
N ARG A 232 -1.55 17.99 -4.51
CA ARG A 232 -1.05 16.92 -5.38
C ARG A 232 -2.18 16.04 -5.92
N LEU A 233 -3.16 15.73 -5.06
CA LEU A 233 -4.36 14.98 -5.43
C LEU A 233 -5.40 15.81 -6.18
N GLN A 234 -5.30 17.14 -6.17
CA GLN A 234 -6.31 18.06 -6.69
C GLN A 234 -7.71 17.67 -6.17
N ILE A 235 -7.85 17.62 -4.84
CA ILE A 235 -8.97 16.95 -4.17
C ILE A 235 -10.36 17.43 -4.60
N ALA A 236 -10.50 18.71 -4.92
CA ALA A 236 -11.76 19.27 -5.42
C ALA A 236 -12.21 18.62 -6.74
N ASP A 237 -11.25 18.37 -7.64
CA ASP A 237 -11.52 17.72 -8.92
C ASP A 237 -11.80 16.22 -8.74
N LEU A 238 -11.04 15.52 -7.88
CA LEU A 238 -11.34 14.12 -7.53
C LEU A 238 -12.74 13.97 -6.95
N ASN A 239 -13.13 14.83 -6.01
CA ASN A 239 -14.44 14.79 -5.37
C ASN A 239 -15.56 15.02 -6.39
N ARG A 240 -15.37 15.92 -7.35
CA ARG A 240 -16.32 16.11 -8.47
C ARG A 240 -16.46 14.83 -9.30
N MET A 241 -15.34 14.23 -9.72
CA MET A 241 -15.36 12.98 -10.49
C MET A 241 -16.04 11.84 -9.72
N LEU A 242 -15.79 11.74 -8.41
CA LEU A 242 -16.41 10.74 -7.53
C LEU A 242 -17.93 10.90 -7.46
N GLN A 243 -18.42 12.14 -7.33
CA GLN A 243 -19.86 12.43 -7.30
C GLN A 243 -20.55 12.12 -8.63
N GLU A 244 -19.89 12.38 -9.76
CA GLU A 244 -20.40 12.04 -11.09
C GLU A 244 -20.45 10.53 -11.36
N ALA A 245 -19.56 9.77 -10.73
CA ALA A 245 -19.45 8.33 -10.92
C ALA A 245 -20.51 7.50 -10.19
N ILE A 246 -21.28 8.09 -9.27
CA ILE A 246 -22.32 7.39 -8.51
C ILE A 246 -23.66 7.49 -9.25
N PRO A 247 -24.33 6.35 -9.51
CA PRO A 247 -25.68 6.36 -10.07
C PRO A 247 -26.62 7.15 -9.16
N ARG A 248 -27.32 8.15 -9.71
CA ARG A 248 -28.42 8.78 -8.98
C ARG A 248 -29.47 7.71 -8.69
N PRO A 249 -30.01 7.63 -7.46
CA PRO A 249 -31.10 6.70 -7.18
C PRO A 249 -32.25 6.97 -8.16
N PRO A 250 -32.92 5.92 -8.67
CA PRO A 250 -34.10 6.11 -9.51
C PRO A 250 -35.11 6.98 -8.76
N ALA A 251 -35.69 7.94 -9.47
CA ALA A 251 -36.70 8.86 -8.96
C ALA A 251 -37.97 8.11 -8.53
#